data_AF-A0A0P0NMZ2-F1
#
_entry.id   AF-A0A0P0NMZ2-F1
#
_cell.length_a   1.000
_cell.length_b   1.000
_cell.length_c   1.000
_cell.angle_alpha   90.00
_cell.angle_beta   90.00
_cell.angle_gamma   90.00
#
_symmetry.space_group_name_H-M   'P 1'
#
loop_
_entity.id
_entity.type
_entity.pdbx_description
1 polymer ?
#
loop_
_entity_poly.entity_id
_entity_poly.type
_entity_poly.pdbx_seq_one_letter_code
_entity_poly.pdbx_strand_id
1 'polypeptide(L)'
;MPEILLICVLLIPQTVAGILAFSMGRSFWFWFFISFLIPIISLIVLLFMDDKGTEATGYELADHVREREKEAQSLEKKHTD
;
A
#
# COMPACT_ATOMS: atom_id res chain seq x y z
N MET A 1 -4.42 14.89 27.18
CA MET A 1 -4.75 13.46 26.97
C MET A 1 -5.44 13.35 25.60
N PRO A 2 -4.68 13.51 24.51
CA PRO A 2 -5.17 13.50 23.12
C PRO A 2 -5.72 12.14 22.66
N GLU A 3 -5.43 11.07 23.39
CA GLU A 3 -5.76 9.68 23.06
C GLU A 3 -7.28 9.44 23.00
N ILE A 4 -8.05 10.11 23.88
CA ILE A 4 -9.52 10.02 23.89
C ILE A 4 -10.12 10.71 22.65
N LEU A 5 -9.55 11.85 22.27
CA LEU A 5 -10.02 12.63 21.12
C LEU A 5 -9.73 11.87 19.82
N LEU A 6 -8.59 11.18 19.74
CA LEU A 6 -8.24 10.29 18.64
C LEU A 6 -9.27 9.15 18.49
N ILE A 7 -9.63 8.48 19.60
CA ILE A 7 -10.61 7.39 19.60
C ILE A 7 -12.01 7.90 19.20
N CYS A 8 -12.41 9.08 19.68
CA CYS A 8 -13.67 9.70 19.29
C CYS A 8 -13.70 10.02 17.79
N VAL A 9 -12.66 10.65 17.25
CA VAL A 9 -12.58 10.98 15.81
C VAL A 9 -12.58 9.74 14.93
N LEU A 10 -11.99 8.62 15.40
CA LEU A 10 -11.95 7.36 14.68
C LEU A 10 -13.29 6.60 14.73
N LEU A 11 -14.05 6.72 15.82
CA LEU A 11 -15.35 6.04 15.98
C LEU A 11 -16.55 6.82 15.39
N ILE A 12 -16.44 8.14 15.23
CA ILE A 12 -17.47 8.98 14.59
C ILE A 12 -17.84 8.47 13.19
N PRO A 13 -16.91 8.23 12.25
CA PRO A 13 -17.30 7.80 10.90
C PRO A 13 -18.02 6.45 10.88
N GLN A 14 -17.59 5.46 11.70
CA GLN A 14 -18.31 4.17 11.82
C GLN A 14 -19.72 4.33 12.41
N THR A 15 -19.87 5.14 13.45
CA THR A 15 -21.17 5.35 14.10
C THR A 15 -22.12 6.17 13.23
N VAL A 16 -21.61 7.23 12.60
CA VAL A 16 -22.37 8.08 11.65
C VAL A 16 -22.80 7.28 10.43
N ALA A 17 -21.95 6.41 9.88
CA ALA A 17 -22.29 5.51 8.80
C ALA A 17 -23.46 4.57 9.18
N GLY A 18 -23.43 3.99 10.38
CA GLY A 18 -24.52 3.16 10.90
C GLY A 18 -25.83 3.94 11.14
N ILE A 19 -25.75 5.15 11.68
CA ILE A 19 -26.91 6.01 11.95
C ILE A 19 -27.53 6.51 10.64
N LEU A 20 -26.72 6.91 9.65
CA LEU A 20 -27.20 7.33 8.33
C LEU A 20 -27.93 6.19 7.61
N ALA A 21 -27.39 4.98 7.67
CA ALA A 21 -28.04 3.80 7.10
C ALA A 21 -29.42 3.54 7.70
N PHE A 22 -29.53 3.63 9.03
CA PHE A 22 -30.78 3.50 9.75
C PHE A 22 -31.78 4.59 9.36
N SER A 23 -31.32 5.84 9.21
CA SER A 23 -32.17 6.96 8.78
C SER A 23 -32.69 6.85 7.34
N MET A 24 -31.95 6.15 6.47
CA MET A 24 -32.36 5.88 5.08
C MET A 24 -33.22 4.61 4.94
N GLY A 25 -33.63 3.97 6.04
CA GLY A 25 -34.44 2.74 6.02
C GLY A 25 -33.68 1.51 5.52
N ARG A 26 -32.34 1.57 5.49
CA ARG A 26 -31.47 0.46 5.12
C ARG A 26 -30.87 -0.21 6.35
N SER A 27 -30.56 -1.50 6.21
CA SER A 27 -30.05 -2.33 7.29
C SER A 27 -28.70 -1.80 7.81
N PHE A 28 -28.65 -1.51 9.12
CA PHE A 28 -27.42 -1.12 9.83
C PHE A 28 -26.25 -2.06 9.52
N TRP A 29 -26.53 -3.37 9.55
CA TRP A 29 -25.57 -4.41 9.22
C TRP A 29 -25.04 -4.34 7.79
N PHE A 30 -25.86 -3.97 6.81
CA PHE A 30 -25.44 -3.87 5.42
C PHE A 30 -24.46 -2.72 5.20
N TRP A 31 -24.71 -1.58 5.84
CA TRP A 31 -23.82 -0.41 5.75
C TRP A 31 -22.53 -0.59 6.57
N PHE A 32 -22.61 -1.27 7.72
CA PHE A 32 -21.41 -1.70 8.45
C PHE A 32 -20.55 -2.63 7.59
N PHE A 33 -21.18 -3.61 6.94
CA PHE A 33 -20.49 -4.49 6.00
C PHE A 33 -19.86 -3.71 4.84
N ILE A 34 -20.54 -2.73 4.26
CA ILE A 34 -19.95 -1.90 3.19
C ILE A 34 -18.74 -1.11 3.68
N SER A 35 -18.82 -0.49 4.85
CA SER A 35 -17.69 0.26 5.44
C SER A 35 -16.49 -0.65 5.71
N PHE A 36 -16.72 -1.93 6.01
CA PHE A 36 -15.67 -2.93 6.21
C PHE A 36 -15.19 -3.57 4.90
N LEU A 37 -16.10 -3.69 3.92
CA LEU A 37 -15.84 -4.30 2.63
C LEU A 37 -15.03 -3.37 1.72
N ILE A 38 -15.19 -2.05 1.82
CA ILE A 38 -14.37 -1.06 1.08
C ILE A 38 -12.86 -1.29 1.29
N PRO A 39 -12.33 -1.40 2.53
CA PRO A 39 -10.92 -1.72 2.77
C PRO A 39 -10.47 -3.02 2.10
N ILE A 40 -11.29 -4.07 2.18
CA ILE A 40 -11.00 -5.38 1.57
C ILE A 40 -10.94 -5.27 0.05
N ILE A 41 -11.93 -4.61 -0.56
CA ILE A 41 -11.97 -4.38 -2.01
C ILE A 41 -10.79 -3.51 -2.44
N SER A 42 -10.43 -2.49 -1.67
CA SER A 42 -9.24 -1.67 -1.95
C SER A 42 -7.95 -2.50 -1.97
N LEU A 43 -7.81 -3.48 -1.06
CA LEU A 43 -6.66 -4.36 -1.02
C LEU A 43 -6.65 -5.33 -2.22
N ILE A 44 -7.79 -5.90 -2.56
CA ILE A 44 -7.92 -6.78 -3.74
C ILE A 44 -7.60 -5.99 -5.01
N VAL A 45 -8.19 -4.80 -5.18
CA VAL A 45 -7.90 -3.95 -6.34
C VAL A 45 -6.42 -3.60 -6.38
N LEU A 46 -5.77 -3.24 -5.27
CA LEU A 46 -4.33 -2.95 -5.26
C LEU A 46 -3.48 -4.16 -5.68
N LEU A 47 -3.87 -5.35 -5.25
CA LEU A 47 -3.14 -6.59 -5.57
C LEU A 47 -3.38 -7.05 -7.01
N PHE A 48 -4.56 -6.78 -7.56
CA PHE A 48 -4.93 -7.11 -8.94
C PHE A 48 -4.77 -5.95 -9.91
N MET A 49 -4.40 -4.76 -9.43
CA MET A 49 -4.01 -3.63 -10.26
C MET A 49 -2.64 -3.99 -10.82
N ASP A 50 -2.71 -4.75 -11.91
CA ASP A 50 -1.60 -5.00 -12.80
C ASP A 50 -0.95 -3.65 -13.11
N ASP A 51 0.39 -3.66 -13.06
CA ASP A 51 1.28 -2.52 -12.89
C ASP A 51 1.21 -1.59 -14.12
N LYS A 52 0.06 -0.96 -14.36
CA LYS A 52 -0.19 -0.03 -15.47
C LYS A 52 0.36 1.36 -15.18
N GLY A 53 1.38 1.41 -14.33
CA GLY A 53 1.88 2.63 -13.72
C GLY A 53 3.37 2.87 -13.88
N THR A 54 4.20 1.92 -14.30
CA THR A 54 5.60 2.24 -14.61
C THR A 54 6.17 1.22 -15.60
N GLU A 55 6.60 1.71 -16.77
CA GLU A 55 7.69 1.07 -17.50
C GLU A 55 8.74 0.62 -16.49
N ALA A 56 9.22 -0.61 -16.62
CA ALA A 56 10.28 -1.15 -15.80
C ALA A 56 11.50 -0.20 -15.82
N THR A 57 11.50 0.79 -14.94
CA THR A 57 12.71 1.43 -14.43
C THR A 57 13.30 0.34 -13.55
N GLY A 58 13.93 -0.62 -14.21
CA GLY A 58 14.80 -1.58 -13.56
C GLY A 58 15.69 -0.75 -12.67
N TYR A 59 15.64 -1.06 -11.37
CA TYR A 59 16.50 -0.48 -10.36
C TYR A 59 17.90 -0.26 -10.95
N GLU A 60 18.25 0.98 -11.31
CA GLU A 60 19.58 1.33 -11.84
C GLU A 60 20.69 0.91 -10.86
N LEU A 61 20.35 0.66 -9.60
CA LEU A 61 21.24 0.09 -8.60
C LEU A 61 21.81 -1.28 -8.98
N ALA A 62 21.08 -2.14 -9.69
CA ALA A 62 21.56 -3.49 -10.03
C ALA A 62 22.68 -3.45 -11.08
N ASP A 63 22.57 -2.55 -12.06
CA ASP A 63 23.58 -2.44 -13.12
C ASP A 63 24.86 -1.74 -12.62
N HIS A 64 24.74 -0.70 -11.78
CA HIS A 64 25.91 -0.02 -11.21
C HIS A 64 26.71 -0.87 -10.22
N VAL A 65 26.08 -1.83 -9.52
CA VAL A 65 26.80 -2.77 -8.64
C VAL A 65 27.54 -3.82 -9.49
N ARG A 66 26.90 -4.33 -10.54
CA ARG A 66 27.47 -5.34 -11.43
C ARG A 66 28.64 -4.83 -12.27
N GLU A 67 28.62 -3.55 -12.66
CA GLU A 67 29.74 -2.90 -13.34
C GLU A 67 30.95 -2.72 -12.41
N ARG A 68 30.73 -2.30 -11.15
CA ARG A 68 31.83 -2.19 -10.16
C ARG A 68 32.48 -3.53 -9.85
N GLU A 69 31.71 -4.62 -9.77
CA GLU A 69 32.29 -5.96 -9.58
C GLU A 69 33.16 -6.40 -10.77
N LYS A 70 32.73 -6.08 -12.00
CA LYS A 70 33.52 -6.39 -13.21
C LYS A 70 34.79 -5.55 -13.32
N GLU A 71 34.73 -4.26 -12.99
CA GLU A 71 35.92 -3.39 -12.94
C GLU A 71 36.91 -3.89 -11.88
N ALA A 72 36.45 -4.21 -10.68
CA ALA A 72 37.29 -4.73 -9.60
C ALA A 72 37.99 -6.04 -10.01
N GLN A 73 37.28 -6.97 -10.66
CA GLN A 73 37.86 -8.22 -11.16
C GLN A 73 38.86 -7.99 -12.31
N SER A 74 38.62 -7.00 -13.18
CA SER A 74 39.53 -6.67 -14.28
C SER A 74 40.83 -6.02 -13.80
N LEU A 75 40.78 -5.27 -12.70
CA LEU A 75 41.95 -4.64 -12.09
C LEU A 75 42.80 -5.65 -11.31
N GLU A 76 42.18 -6.58 -10.60
CA GLU A 76 42.88 -7.65 -9.87
C GLU A 76 43.63 -8.60 -10.83
N LYS A 77 42.99 -8.93 -11.96
CA LYS A 77 43.61 -9.80 -12.97
C LYS A 77 44.81 -9.13 -13.66
N LYS A 78 44.75 -7.82 -13.88
CA LYS A 78 45.84 -7.04 -14.51
C LYS A 78 47.04 -6.79 -13.58
N HIS A 79 46.89 -7.01 -12.27
CA HIS A 79 47.98 -6.84 -11.30
C HIS A 79 48.70 -8.15 -10.96
N THR A 80 48.15 -9.29 -11.39
CA THR A 80 48.68 -10.65 -11.11
C THR A 80 49.44 -11.24 -12.30
N ASP A 81 49.32 -10.63 -13.49
CA ASP A 81 50.14 -10.91 -14.69
C ASP A 81 51.35 -9.95 -14.77
#